data_AF-A0AAN9M3P6-F1
#
_entry.id   AF-A0AAN9M3P6-F1
#
_cell.length_a   1.000
_cell.length_b   1.000
_cell.length_c   1.000
_cell.angle_alpha   90.00
_cell.angle_beta   90.00
_cell.angle_gamma   90.00
#
_symmetry.space_group_name_H-M   'P 1'
#
loop_
_entity.id
_entity.type
_entity.pdbx_description
1 polymer ?
#
loop_
_entity_poly.entity_id
_entity_poly.type
_entity_poly.pdbx_seq_one_letter_code
_entity_poly.pdbx_strand_id
1 'polypeptide(L)'
;MTKLKAVTLTHVRYQRGDRMGHFLAWISLVPVFISLGGFISHFIFRRELQGIFFGLGLIISQFINELIKTSVQQARPETCALLEMCDSHGWPSSHCQYMFFFAIYLTLLSSKGLGFWDMRNNLLLHLVTWSLAFLTMYSRVYLGYHTVAQVLAGTALGTFLGALWFWVVNTVLYPYFPAIEESAFGRRFYVKDTSHLPNVLKFEYDMARAQRQNMPSNSNCFLLSDMVEEAVANYACFILSNIVWLKGNGVMEGSKIPPNSILASLQVSDQTKMQNRKEANTFQGLDGGMLRQIVTIFSSRLCFHKYLWQYYNSFLLWSISL
;
A
#
# COMPACT_ATOMS: atom_id res chain seq x y z
N MET A 1 -27.05 30.72 -19.12
CA MET A 1 -25.79 29.94 -19.23
C MET A 1 -25.63 29.10 -17.98
N THR A 2 -25.45 27.80 -18.11
CA THR A 2 -25.11 26.91 -16.98
C THR A 2 -23.70 27.24 -16.49
N LYS A 3 -23.58 27.58 -15.21
CA LYS A 3 -22.28 27.89 -14.57
C LYS A 3 -21.45 26.61 -14.51
N LEU A 4 -20.38 26.53 -15.30
CA LEU A 4 -19.43 25.41 -15.25
C LEU A 4 -18.54 25.57 -14.00
N LYS A 5 -18.36 24.49 -13.23
CA LYS A 5 -17.51 24.46 -12.04
C LYS A 5 -16.31 23.54 -12.31
N ALA A 6 -15.10 24.06 -12.21
CA ALA A 6 -13.89 23.27 -12.36
C ALA A 6 -13.61 22.44 -11.11
N VAL A 7 -12.93 21.30 -11.27
CA VAL A 7 -12.36 20.54 -10.15
C VAL A 7 -11.07 21.26 -9.71
N THR A 8 -11.06 21.82 -8.51
CA THR A 8 -10.02 22.76 -8.05
C THR A 8 -9.04 22.19 -7.02
N LEU A 9 -8.97 20.86 -6.87
CA LEU A 9 -8.20 20.23 -5.78
C LEU A 9 -6.73 20.68 -5.70
N THR A 10 -6.08 20.86 -6.85
CA THR A 10 -4.67 21.29 -6.96
C THR A 10 -4.52 22.65 -7.64
N HIS A 11 -5.62 23.36 -7.85
CA HIS A 11 -5.61 24.60 -8.62
C HIS A 11 -5.32 25.80 -7.71
N VAL A 12 -4.08 26.30 -7.77
CA VAL A 12 -3.60 27.45 -7.01
C VAL A 12 -3.20 28.56 -7.97
N ARG A 13 -3.76 29.75 -7.79
CA ARG A 13 -3.43 30.96 -8.54
C ARG A 13 -2.43 31.84 -7.78
N TYR A 14 -1.52 32.45 -8.53
CA TYR A 14 -0.52 33.44 -8.08
C TYR A 14 -0.29 34.45 -9.22
N GLN A 15 0.34 35.60 -8.91
CA GLN A 15 0.58 36.63 -9.91
C GLN A 15 1.66 36.22 -10.93
N ARG A 16 1.40 36.45 -12.23
CA ARG A 16 2.35 36.11 -13.28
C ARG A 16 3.63 36.94 -13.12
N GLY A 17 4.78 36.27 -13.09
CA GLY A 17 6.09 36.91 -12.86
C GLY A 17 6.55 36.91 -11.40
N ASP A 18 5.67 36.59 -10.44
CA ASP A 18 6.04 36.44 -9.04
C ASP A 18 6.69 35.07 -8.78
N ARG A 19 8.02 35.05 -8.69
CA ARG A 19 8.81 33.84 -8.42
C ARG A 19 8.56 33.27 -7.03
N MET A 20 8.38 34.15 -6.04
CA MET A 20 8.09 33.74 -4.67
C MET A 20 6.68 33.17 -4.59
N GLY A 21 5.70 33.82 -5.22
CA GLY A 21 4.34 33.32 -5.35
C GLY A 21 4.27 31.95 -6.03
N HIS A 22 5.05 31.73 -7.10
CA HIS A 22 5.15 30.43 -7.75
C HIS A 22 5.67 29.34 -6.81
N PHE A 23 6.75 29.60 -6.07
CA PHE A 23 7.27 28.67 -5.06
C PHE A 23 6.24 28.38 -3.96
N LEU A 24 5.61 29.43 -3.42
CA LEU A 24 4.62 29.29 -2.34
C LEU A 24 3.33 28.61 -2.81
N ALA A 25 2.99 28.69 -4.10
CA ALA A 25 1.88 27.95 -4.68
C ALA A 25 2.14 26.43 -4.56
N TRP A 26 3.35 25.97 -4.87
CA TRP A 26 3.74 24.56 -4.66
C TRP A 26 3.73 24.16 -3.19
N ILE A 27 4.26 25.01 -2.30
CA ILE A 27 4.18 24.78 -0.85
C ILE A 27 2.73 24.60 -0.39
N SER A 28 1.79 25.36 -0.95
CA SER A 28 0.39 25.26 -0.56
C SER A 28 -0.27 23.91 -0.96
N LEU A 29 0.34 23.14 -1.87
CA LEU A 29 -0.10 21.80 -2.24
C LEU A 29 0.45 20.69 -1.33
N VAL A 30 1.39 21.00 -0.43
CA VAL A 30 1.98 20.02 0.51
C VAL A 30 0.92 19.24 1.30
N PRO A 31 -0.14 19.84 1.87
CA PRO A 31 -1.20 19.09 2.53
C PRO A 31 -1.85 18.02 1.64
N VAL A 32 -2.04 18.33 0.36
CA VAL A 32 -2.62 17.42 -0.64
C VAL A 32 -1.66 16.26 -0.91
N PHE A 33 -0.36 16.54 -1.09
CA PHE A 33 0.64 15.49 -1.29
C PHE A 33 0.82 14.60 -0.05
N ILE A 34 0.80 15.16 1.15
CA ILE A 34 0.83 14.36 2.39
C ILE A 34 -0.42 13.47 2.47
N SER A 35 -1.60 14.01 2.17
CA SER A 35 -2.86 13.26 2.23
C SER A 35 -2.91 12.13 1.18
N LEU A 36 -2.77 12.48 -0.10
CA LEU A 36 -2.95 11.55 -1.21
C LEU A 36 -1.70 10.70 -1.48
N GLY A 37 -0.51 11.27 -1.36
CA GLY A 37 0.73 10.54 -1.56
C GLY A 37 1.12 9.77 -0.29
N GLY A 38 1.22 10.47 0.84
CA GLY A 38 1.69 9.89 2.10
C GLY A 38 0.72 8.87 2.70
N PHE A 39 -0.47 9.31 3.11
CA PHE A 39 -1.41 8.44 3.84
C PHE A 39 -2.02 7.33 2.98
N ILE A 40 -2.38 7.60 1.71
CA ILE A 40 -2.88 6.52 0.85
C ILE A 40 -1.80 5.46 0.62
N SER A 41 -0.55 5.85 0.35
CA SER A 41 0.56 4.89 0.23
C SER A 41 0.76 4.12 1.53
N HIS A 42 0.68 4.78 2.68
CA HIS A 42 0.72 4.11 3.99
C HIS A 42 -0.41 3.08 4.12
N PHE A 43 -1.64 3.43 3.78
CA PHE A 43 -2.78 2.52 3.86
C PHE A 43 -2.69 1.34 2.90
N ILE A 44 -2.14 1.55 1.70
CA ILE A 44 -2.02 0.47 0.71
C ILE A 44 -0.86 -0.45 1.06
N PHE A 45 0.32 0.08 1.43
CA PHE A 45 1.55 -0.71 1.54
C PHE A 45 1.92 -1.10 2.97
N ARG A 46 1.76 -0.19 3.94
CA ARG A 46 2.17 -0.41 5.33
C ARG A 46 1.08 -1.05 6.17
N ARG A 47 -0.15 -0.53 6.05
CA ARG A 47 -1.36 -0.98 6.78
C ARG A 47 -1.16 -1.01 8.30
N GLU A 48 -0.38 -0.09 8.83
CA GLU A 48 -0.07 -0.01 10.26
C GLU A 48 -1.08 0.87 11.00
N LEU A 49 -1.61 0.37 12.11
CA LEU A 49 -2.67 1.02 12.88
C LEU A 49 -2.33 2.44 13.31
N GLN A 50 -1.11 2.72 13.78
CA GLN A 50 -0.70 4.08 14.17
C GLN A 50 -0.85 5.09 13.04
N GLY A 51 -0.41 4.75 11.83
CA GLY A 51 -0.55 5.63 10.67
C GLY A 51 -1.99 5.70 10.14
N ILE A 52 -2.77 4.61 10.27
CA ILE A 52 -4.22 4.60 9.99
C ILE A 52 -4.95 5.59 10.89
N PHE A 53 -4.78 5.49 12.20
CA PHE A 53 -5.43 6.39 13.14
C PHE A 53 -4.91 7.83 13.05
N PHE A 54 -3.64 8.04 12.68
CA PHE A 54 -3.14 9.39 12.36
C PHE A 54 -3.90 9.99 11.16
N GLY A 55 -4.00 9.26 10.05
CA GLY A 55 -4.74 9.74 8.88
C GLY A 55 -6.24 9.94 9.16
N LEU A 56 -6.87 9.06 9.95
CA LEU A 56 -8.26 9.25 10.40
C LEU A 56 -8.43 10.54 11.21
N GLY A 57 -7.46 10.86 12.07
CA GLY A 57 -7.46 12.11 12.82
C GLY A 57 -7.45 13.35 11.93
N LEU A 58 -6.69 13.33 10.84
CA LEU A 58 -6.68 14.42 9.85
C LEU A 58 -8.01 14.55 9.11
N ILE A 59 -8.66 13.43 8.77
CA ILE A 59 -10.00 13.44 8.16
C ILE A 59 -11.03 14.04 9.12
N ILE A 60 -11.02 13.63 10.40
CA ILE A 60 -11.90 14.18 11.44
C ILE A 60 -11.63 15.67 11.64
N SER A 61 -10.35 16.08 11.70
CA SER A 61 -9.95 17.48 11.78
C SER A 61 -10.49 18.29 10.61
N GLN A 62 -10.39 17.78 9.38
CA GLN A 62 -10.94 18.42 8.20
C GLN A 62 -12.46 18.53 8.25
N PHE A 63 -13.16 17.51 8.74
CA PHE A 63 -14.61 17.57 8.96
C PHE A 63 -14.99 18.66 9.96
N ILE A 64 -14.29 18.75 11.10
CA ILE A 64 -14.48 19.82 12.10
C ILE A 64 -14.24 21.19 11.47
N ASN A 65 -13.20 21.35 10.65
CA ASN A 65 -12.93 22.62 9.96
C ASN A 65 -14.11 23.06 9.08
N GLU A 66 -14.65 22.15 8.28
CA GLU A 66 -15.77 22.45 7.39
C GLU A 66 -17.08 22.73 8.15
N LEU A 67 -17.32 22.02 9.27
CA LEU A 67 -18.44 22.35 10.17
C LEU A 67 -18.33 23.77 10.74
N ILE A 68 -17.13 24.17 11.21
CA ILE A 68 -16.92 25.52 11.75
C ILE A 68 -17.09 26.57 10.65
N LYS A 69 -16.51 26.35 9.46
CA LYS A 69 -16.63 27.26 8.32
C LYS A 69 -18.08 27.46 7.90
N THR A 70 -18.85 26.39 7.82
CA THR A 70 -20.27 26.44 7.43
C THR A 70 -21.14 27.09 8.50
N SER A 71 -20.73 27.05 9.77
CA SER A 71 -21.43 27.67 10.90
C SER A 71 -21.11 29.16 11.05
N VAL A 72 -19.82 29.54 11.00
CA VAL A 72 -19.36 30.92 11.26
C VAL A 72 -19.42 31.80 10.02
N GLN A 73 -19.23 31.21 8.85
CA GLN A 73 -19.35 31.86 7.55
C GLN A 73 -18.51 33.15 7.38
N GLN A 74 -17.37 33.26 8.07
CA GLN A 74 -16.52 34.45 7.95
C GLN A 74 -15.99 34.59 6.52
N ALA A 75 -16.13 35.79 5.96
CA ALA A 75 -15.61 36.13 4.63
C ALA A 75 -14.08 36.02 4.54
N ARG A 76 -13.58 35.72 3.35
CA ARG A 76 -12.16 35.80 2.99
C ARG A 76 -11.74 37.24 2.69
N PRO A 77 -10.44 37.56 2.70
CA PRO A 77 -9.96 38.89 2.31
C PRO A 77 -10.31 39.20 0.84
N GLU A 78 -10.48 40.49 0.52
CA GLU A 78 -10.84 40.95 -0.84
C GLU A 78 -9.82 40.51 -1.90
N THR A 79 -8.56 40.36 -1.51
CA THR A 79 -7.47 39.81 -2.34
C THR A 79 -7.81 38.43 -2.92
N CYS A 80 -8.61 37.63 -2.22
CA CYS A 80 -9.02 36.31 -2.69
C CYS A 80 -10.15 36.38 -3.73
N ALA A 81 -11.01 37.41 -3.68
CA ALA A 81 -11.98 37.65 -4.74
C ALA A 81 -11.28 38.00 -6.06
N LEU A 82 -10.16 38.75 -6.01
CA LEU A 82 -9.32 39.04 -7.17
C LEU A 82 -8.67 37.78 -7.78
N LEU A 83 -8.52 36.71 -7.01
CA LEU A 83 -8.01 35.43 -7.48
C LEU A 83 -9.11 34.51 -8.04
N GLU A 84 -10.39 34.92 -7.97
CA GLU A 84 -11.59 34.11 -8.28
C GLU A 84 -11.58 32.73 -7.62
N MET A 85 -11.02 32.62 -6.40
CA MET A 85 -10.88 31.35 -5.65
C MET A 85 -11.53 31.44 -4.27
N CYS A 86 -12.58 32.26 -4.17
CA CYS A 86 -13.22 32.66 -2.92
C CYS A 86 -14.56 31.95 -2.64
N ASP A 87 -14.76 30.77 -3.23
CA ASP A 87 -16.01 30.01 -3.17
C ASP A 87 -16.32 29.38 -1.80
N SER A 88 -15.49 29.64 -0.78
CA SER A 88 -15.62 29.05 0.57
C SER A 88 -15.27 30.05 1.67
N HIS A 89 -15.83 29.83 2.87
CA HIS A 89 -15.56 30.64 4.06
C HIS A 89 -14.09 30.56 4.50
N GLY A 90 -13.59 31.68 5.04
CA GLY A 90 -12.18 31.89 5.32
C GLY A 90 -11.69 31.41 6.68
N TRP A 91 -12.61 31.18 7.64
CA TRP A 91 -12.26 30.90 9.04
C TRP A 91 -12.78 29.56 9.53
N PRO A 92 -11.93 28.74 10.18
CA PRO A 92 -10.47 28.86 10.28
C PRO A 92 -9.77 28.34 9.01
N SER A 93 -8.51 28.71 8.79
CA SER A 93 -7.76 28.23 7.62
C SER A 93 -7.50 26.71 7.69
N SER A 94 -8.04 25.95 6.72
CA SER A 94 -7.87 24.49 6.67
C SER A 94 -6.42 24.06 6.43
N HIS A 95 -5.65 24.80 5.61
CA HIS A 95 -4.25 24.47 5.34
C HIS A 95 -3.39 24.57 6.61
N CYS A 96 -3.58 25.65 7.38
CA CYS A 96 -2.87 25.82 8.65
C CYS A 96 -3.33 24.78 9.67
N GLN A 97 -4.63 24.54 9.79
CA GLN A 97 -5.15 23.52 10.70
C GLN A 97 -4.58 22.13 10.39
N TYR A 98 -4.57 21.72 9.11
CA TYR A 98 -4.00 20.45 8.69
C TYR A 98 -2.51 20.35 9.03
N MET A 99 -1.70 21.33 8.63
CA MET A 99 -0.25 21.26 8.79
C MET A 99 0.18 21.30 10.26
N PHE A 100 -0.49 22.10 11.09
CA PHE A 100 -0.19 22.16 12.52
C PHE A 100 -0.70 20.94 13.29
N PHE A 101 -1.84 20.34 12.89
CA PHE A 101 -2.24 19.03 13.37
C PHE A 101 -1.16 17.99 13.05
N PHE A 102 -0.74 17.93 11.77
CA PHE A 102 0.26 16.98 11.30
C PHE A 102 1.59 17.14 12.04
N ALA A 103 2.09 18.37 12.16
CA ALA A 103 3.35 18.67 12.81
C ALA A 103 3.35 18.28 14.30
N ILE A 104 2.28 18.62 15.02
CA ILE A 104 2.15 18.28 16.45
C ILE A 104 2.03 16.77 16.63
N TYR A 105 1.13 16.12 15.90
CA TYR A 105 0.91 14.68 16.03
C TYR A 105 2.19 13.89 15.71
N LEU A 106 2.86 14.23 14.60
CA LEU A 106 4.12 13.59 14.22
C LEU A 106 5.23 13.86 15.23
N THR A 107 5.27 15.07 15.81
CA THR A 107 6.23 15.41 16.87
C THR A 107 6.03 14.52 18.10
N LEU A 108 4.79 14.41 18.58
CA LEU A 108 4.45 13.58 19.74
C LEU A 108 4.70 12.08 19.48
N LEU A 109 4.38 11.60 18.28
CA LEU A 109 4.62 10.21 17.86
C LEU A 109 6.12 9.89 17.86
N SER A 110 6.93 10.77 17.26
CA SER A 110 8.39 10.71 17.26
C SER A 110 8.98 10.73 18.67
N SER A 111 8.49 11.62 19.55
CA SER A 111 8.94 11.71 20.94
C SER A 111 8.65 10.44 21.76
N LYS A 112 7.58 9.70 21.44
CA LYS A 112 7.32 8.37 22.03
C LYS A 112 8.23 7.27 21.51
N GLY A 113 9.07 7.53 20.50
CA GLY A 113 9.88 6.53 19.83
C GLY A 113 9.06 5.59 18.94
N LEU A 114 7.85 6.01 18.56
CA LEU A 114 6.99 5.26 17.65
C LEU A 114 7.21 5.82 16.25
N GLY A 115 7.68 5.00 15.32
CA GLY A 115 7.92 5.46 13.96
C GLY A 115 8.68 4.47 13.06
N PHE A 116 8.85 4.89 11.81
CA PHE A 116 9.51 4.08 10.79
C PHE A 116 11.02 3.94 11.03
N TRP A 117 11.67 4.93 11.64
CA TRP A 117 13.10 4.91 11.95
C TRP A 117 13.31 4.97 13.47
N ASP A 118 14.55 4.91 13.93
CA ASP A 118 14.92 5.30 15.30
C ASP A 118 14.66 6.82 15.44
N MET A 119 13.38 7.18 15.56
CA MET A 119 12.87 8.55 15.47
C MET A 119 13.08 9.33 16.76
N ARG A 120 13.66 8.69 17.79
CA ARG A 120 13.91 9.34 19.07
C ARG A 120 14.85 10.52 18.84
N ASN A 121 14.29 11.73 18.90
CA ASN A 121 14.95 13.00 18.60
C ASN A 121 15.45 13.14 17.15
N ASN A 122 14.68 12.70 16.15
CA ASN A 122 15.01 12.99 14.75
C ASN A 122 14.84 14.49 14.43
N LEU A 123 15.88 15.26 14.72
CA LEU A 123 15.92 16.71 14.53
C LEU A 123 15.61 17.08 13.08
N LEU A 124 16.13 16.34 12.10
CA LEU A 124 15.88 16.62 10.68
C LEU A 124 14.40 16.48 10.32
N LEU A 125 13.73 15.43 10.82
CA LEU A 125 12.30 15.24 10.61
C LEU A 125 11.50 16.42 11.18
N HIS A 126 11.81 16.85 12.39
CA HIS A 126 11.14 17.99 13.02
C HIS A 126 11.43 19.29 12.27
N LEU A 127 12.68 19.55 11.90
CA LEU A 127 13.06 20.72 11.12
C LEU A 127 12.29 20.80 9.81
N VAL A 128 12.24 19.72 9.03
CA VAL A 128 11.49 19.68 7.76
C VAL A 128 10.01 19.89 8.00
N THR A 129 9.42 19.16 8.96
CA THR A 129 7.98 19.20 9.22
C THR A 129 7.51 20.58 9.67
N TRP A 130 8.21 21.17 10.65
CA TRP A 130 7.86 22.51 11.16
C TRP A 130 8.14 23.60 10.13
N SER A 131 9.22 23.48 9.35
CA SER A 131 9.48 24.42 8.24
C SER A 131 8.35 24.40 7.23
N LEU A 132 7.87 23.23 6.82
CA LEU A 132 6.73 23.10 5.90
C LEU A 132 5.43 23.67 6.50
N ALA A 133 5.19 23.48 7.80
CA ALA A 133 4.01 24.04 8.47
C ALA A 133 4.02 25.58 8.47
N PHE A 134 5.15 26.19 8.84
CA PHE A 134 5.30 27.65 8.83
C PHE A 134 5.31 28.23 7.41
N LEU A 135 5.96 27.58 6.45
CA LEU A 135 5.93 27.97 5.04
C LEU A 135 4.51 27.89 4.46
N THR A 136 3.74 26.86 4.82
CA THR A 136 2.33 26.75 4.43
C THR A 136 1.53 27.90 5.01
N MET A 137 1.68 28.21 6.30
CA MET A 137 1.01 29.35 6.93
C MET A 137 1.35 30.67 6.23
N TYR A 138 2.64 30.91 5.96
CA TYR A 138 3.10 32.10 5.24
C TYR A 138 2.51 32.18 3.83
N SER A 139 2.49 31.05 3.10
CA SER A 139 1.91 30.99 1.74
C SER A 139 0.46 31.46 1.70
N ARG A 140 -0.35 31.15 2.73
CA ARG A 140 -1.78 31.49 2.75
C ARG A 140 -2.02 33.00 2.86
N VAL A 141 -1.15 33.70 3.58
CA VAL A 141 -1.20 35.16 3.74
C VAL A 141 -0.56 35.84 2.55
N TYR A 142 0.65 35.42 2.15
CA TYR A 142 1.39 36.02 1.04
C TYR A 142 0.62 35.95 -0.28
N LEU A 143 0.03 34.80 -0.58
CA LEU A 143 -0.77 34.62 -1.80
C LEU A 143 -2.18 35.24 -1.70
N GLY A 144 -2.54 35.87 -0.57
CA GLY A 144 -3.79 36.60 -0.42
C GLY A 144 -5.05 35.73 -0.25
N TYR A 145 -4.92 34.45 0.14
CA TYR A 145 -6.07 33.56 0.34
C TYR A 145 -6.74 33.71 1.72
N HIS A 146 -6.00 34.18 2.73
CA HIS A 146 -6.46 34.30 4.11
C HIS A 146 -5.84 35.52 4.81
N THR A 147 -6.53 36.03 5.82
CA THR A 147 -5.97 37.01 6.76
C THR A 147 -5.08 36.36 7.81
N VAL A 148 -4.26 37.15 8.48
CA VAL A 148 -3.42 36.69 9.61
C VAL A 148 -4.26 36.04 10.71
N ALA A 149 -5.41 36.64 11.07
CA ALA A 149 -6.30 36.08 12.09
C ALA A 149 -6.86 34.70 11.70
N GLN A 150 -7.19 34.50 10.42
CA GLN A 150 -7.71 33.22 9.91
C GLN A 150 -6.67 32.11 9.95
N VAL A 151 -5.41 32.43 9.61
CA VAL A 151 -4.33 31.44 9.66
C VAL A 151 -3.95 31.11 11.10
N LEU A 152 -3.91 32.09 12.00
CA LEU A 152 -3.63 31.85 13.42
C LEU A 152 -4.72 31.01 14.10
N ALA A 153 -6.00 31.25 13.77
CA ALA A 153 -7.09 30.41 14.26
C ALA A 153 -7.00 28.97 13.75
N GLY A 154 -6.66 28.79 12.47
CA GLY A 154 -6.38 27.46 11.91
C GLY A 154 -5.23 26.77 12.63
N THR A 155 -4.11 27.47 12.84
CA THR A 155 -2.96 26.98 13.60
C THR A 155 -3.33 26.54 15.01
N ALA A 156 -4.03 27.39 15.77
CA ALA A 156 -4.43 27.08 17.14
C ALA A 156 -5.34 25.84 17.20
N LEU A 157 -6.35 25.78 16.33
CA LEU A 157 -7.25 24.64 16.25
C LEU A 157 -6.51 23.35 15.82
N GLY A 158 -5.61 23.44 14.84
CA GLY A 158 -4.81 22.32 14.38
C GLY A 158 -3.91 21.75 15.47
N THR A 159 -3.21 22.62 16.20
CA THR A 159 -2.38 22.23 17.34
C THR A 159 -3.20 21.56 18.44
N PHE A 160 -4.34 22.14 18.81
CA PHE A 160 -5.23 21.56 19.82
C PHE A 160 -5.74 20.18 19.41
N LEU A 161 -6.31 20.06 18.20
CA LEU A 161 -6.86 18.79 17.71
C LEU A 161 -5.78 17.73 17.51
N GLY A 162 -4.58 18.11 17.07
CA GLY A 162 -3.45 17.19 16.89
C GLY A 162 -3.01 16.58 18.23
N ALA A 163 -2.85 17.42 19.26
CA ALA A 163 -2.50 16.96 20.60
C ALA A 163 -3.61 16.11 21.23
N LEU A 164 -4.86 16.57 21.14
CA LEU A 164 -6.02 15.85 21.66
C LEU A 164 -6.18 14.49 21.00
N TRP A 165 -6.11 14.42 19.67
CA TRP A 165 -6.24 13.17 18.94
C TRP A 165 -5.09 12.22 19.23
N PHE A 166 -3.86 12.73 19.34
CA PHE A 166 -2.71 11.92 19.76
C PHE A 166 -2.96 11.26 21.12
N TRP A 167 -3.47 12.04 22.08
CA TRP A 167 -3.84 11.52 23.41
C TRP A 167 -4.94 10.46 23.32
N VAL A 168 -6.02 10.70 22.57
CA VAL A 168 -7.09 9.71 22.35
C VAL A 168 -6.53 8.41 21.77
N VAL A 169 -5.73 8.49 20.71
CA VAL A 169 -5.15 7.30 20.07
C VAL A 169 -4.25 6.53 21.04
N ASN A 170 -3.36 7.24 21.73
CA ASN A 170 -2.29 6.61 22.50
C ASN A 170 -2.64 6.28 23.96
N THR A 171 -3.80 6.71 24.43
CA THR A 171 -4.29 6.41 25.79
C THR A 171 -5.59 5.61 25.75
N VAL A 172 -6.50 5.94 24.83
CA VAL A 172 -7.82 5.29 24.76
C VAL A 172 -7.84 4.17 23.72
N LEU A 173 -7.32 4.40 22.51
CA LEU A 173 -7.46 3.42 21.41
C LEU A 173 -6.36 2.36 21.36
N TYR A 174 -5.13 2.72 21.75
CA TYR A 174 -3.97 1.83 21.74
C TYR A 174 -4.21 0.46 22.41
N PRO A 175 -4.86 0.38 23.60
CA PRO A 175 -5.18 -0.91 24.22
C PRO A 175 -6.03 -1.84 23.35
N TYR A 176 -6.79 -1.30 22.38
CA TYR A 176 -7.64 -2.07 21.48
C TYR A 176 -6.96 -2.46 20.17
N PHE A 177 -5.73 -2.01 19.91
CA PHE A 177 -5.02 -2.30 18.66
C PHE A 177 -4.85 -3.81 18.40
N PRO A 178 -4.47 -4.65 19.38
CA PRO A 178 -4.41 -6.10 19.18
C PRO A 178 -5.76 -6.70 18.79
N ALA A 179 -6.85 -6.25 19.41
CA ALA A 179 -8.19 -6.71 19.07
C ALA A 179 -8.61 -6.31 17.64
N ILE A 180 -8.18 -5.14 17.17
CA ILE A 180 -8.42 -4.70 15.79
C ILE A 180 -7.61 -5.54 14.79
N GLU A 181 -6.33 -5.78 15.08
CA GLU A 181 -5.45 -6.63 14.26
C GLU A 181 -5.99 -8.07 14.15
N GLU A 182 -6.45 -8.65 15.25
CA GLU A 182 -6.99 -10.01 15.30
C GLU A 182 -8.43 -10.12 14.77
N SER A 183 -9.11 -9.01 14.51
CA SER A 183 -10.46 -9.01 13.96
C SER A 183 -10.52 -9.61 12.54
N ALA A 184 -11.71 -9.99 12.09
CA ALA A 184 -11.92 -10.47 10.73
C ALA A 184 -11.44 -9.44 9.68
N PHE A 185 -11.62 -8.14 9.96
CA PHE A 185 -11.12 -7.05 9.12
C PHE A 185 -9.59 -7.02 9.11
N GLY A 186 -8.96 -7.07 10.30
CA GLY A 186 -7.50 -7.02 10.43
C GLY A 186 -6.82 -8.15 9.69
N ARG A 187 -7.31 -9.39 9.85
CA ARG A 187 -6.81 -10.57 9.12
C ARG A 187 -7.07 -10.50 7.62
N ARG A 188 -8.26 -10.03 7.20
CA ARG A 188 -8.62 -9.96 5.78
C ARG A 188 -7.75 -8.97 5.01
N PHE A 189 -7.41 -7.85 5.64
CA PHE A 189 -6.65 -6.78 5.00
C PHE A 189 -5.17 -6.77 5.39
N TYR A 190 -4.69 -7.70 6.21
CA TYR A 190 -3.31 -7.70 6.72
C TYR A 190 -2.93 -6.38 7.40
N VAL A 191 -3.83 -5.89 8.25
CA VAL A 191 -3.58 -4.75 9.13
C VAL A 191 -2.64 -5.20 10.24
N LYS A 192 -1.67 -4.35 10.59
CA LYS A 192 -0.61 -4.70 11.56
C LYS A 192 -0.61 -3.74 12.74
N ASP A 193 -0.45 -4.27 13.95
CA ASP A 193 -0.03 -3.48 15.10
C ASP A 193 1.48 -3.56 15.32
N THR A 194 2.18 -2.49 14.96
CA THR A 194 3.64 -2.35 15.17
C THR A 194 3.96 -1.37 16.30
N SER A 195 2.96 -0.97 17.09
CA SER A 195 3.09 0.10 18.08
C SER A 195 3.95 -0.27 19.29
N HIS A 196 4.29 -1.54 19.47
CA HIS A 196 5.19 -2.03 20.51
C HIS A 196 6.65 -2.08 20.04
N LEU A 197 6.90 -1.90 18.73
CA LEU A 197 8.23 -1.96 18.15
C LEU A 197 8.87 -0.55 18.10
N PRO A 198 10.09 -0.38 18.63
CA PRO A 198 10.76 0.92 18.63
C PRO A 198 11.28 1.33 17.23
N ASN A 199 11.64 0.36 16.38
CA ASN A 199 12.09 0.61 15.02
C ASN A 199 11.57 -0.47 14.08
N VAL A 200 10.46 -0.17 13.41
CA VAL A 200 9.76 -1.14 12.57
C VAL A 200 10.58 -1.50 11.32
N LEU A 201 11.21 -0.52 10.67
CA LEU A 201 11.98 -0.80 9.45
C LEU A 201 13.17 -1.70 9.71
N LYS A 202 13.87 -1.48 10.84
CA LYS A 202 14.98 -2.36 11.24
C LYS A 202 14.47 -3.76 11.55
N PHE A 203 13.38 -3.88 12.31
CA PHE A 203 12.76 -5.18 12.62
C PHE A 203 12.39 -5.94 11.35
N GLU A 204 11.70 -5.30 10.41
CA GLU A 204 11.29 -5.92 9.14
C GLU A 204 12.51 -6.29 8.26
N TYR A 205 13.55 -5.45 8.22
CA TYR A 205 14.79 -5.74 7.51
C TYR A 205 15.50 -6.98 8.09
N ASP A 206 15.66 -7.04 9.41
CA ASP A 206 16.33 -8.13 10.10
C ASP A 206 15.57 -9.46 9.91
N MET A 207 14.23 -9.43 10.02
CA MET A 207 13.37 -10.60 9.76
C MET A 207 13.45 -11.08 8.31
N ALA A 208 13.42 -10.17 7.34
CA ALA A 208 13.56 -10.54 5.93
C ALA A 208 14.92 -11.18 5.63
N ARG A 209 16.00 -10.73 6.28
CA ARG A 209 17.33 -11.31 6.13
C ARG A 209 17.46 -12.67 6.82
N ALA A 210 16.95 -12.80 8.04
CA ALA A 210 16.94 -14.06 8.77
C ALA A 210 16.17 -15.14 7.98
N GLN A 211 15.02 -14.78 7.41
CA GLN A 211 14.25 -15.71 6.59
C GLN A 211 15.01 -16.17 5.34
N ARG A 212 15.77 -15.27 4.69
CA ARG A 212 16.62 -15.64 3.55
C ARG A 212 17.74 -16.60 3.95
N GLN A 213 18.37 -16.37 5.10
CA GLN A 213 19.46 -17.22 5.59
C GLN A 213 18.98 -18.62 5.99
N ASN A 214 17.74 -18.71 6.50
CA ASN A 214 17.11 -19.96 6.89
C ASN A 214 16.44 -20.69 5.71
N MET A 215 16.47 -20.15 4.48
CA MET A 215 16.00 -20.89 3.31
C MET A 215 17.01 -22.00 2.98
N PRO A 216 16.56 -23.28 2.95
CA PRO A 216 17.44 -24.37 2.55
C PRO A 216 17.94 -24.13 1.11
N SER A 217 19.23 -24.36 0.89
CA SER A 217 19.91 -24.18 -0.42
C SER A 217 19.27 -24.98 -1.57
N ASN A 218 18.42 -25.96 -1.26
CA ASN A 218 17.72 -26.84 -2.20
C ASN A 218 16.30 -26.39 -2.59
N SER A 219 15.86 -25.19 -2.22
CA SER A 219 14.49 -24.70 -2.52
C SER A 219 14.19 -24.58 -4.02
N ASN A 220 15.22 -24.44 -4.87
CA ASN A 220 15.06 -24.49 -6.32
C ASN A 220 14.78 -25.91 -6.86
N CYS A 221 15.17 -26.95 -6.12
CA CYS A 221 14.94 -28.34 -6.50
C CYS A 221 13.52 -28.80 -6.14
N PHE A 222 12.98 -28.32 -5.02
CA PHE A 222 11.64 -28.68 -4.52
C PHE A 222 10.52 -28.07 -5.38
N LEU A 223 10.67 -26.81 -5.82
CA LEU A 223 9.71 -26.21 -6.76
C LEU A 223 9.74 -26.89 -8.14
N LEU A 224 10.90 -27.36 -8.59
CA LEU A 224 11.00 -28.10 -9.85
C LEU A 224 10.38 -29.49 -9.74
N SER A 225 10.55 -30.20 -8.62
CA SER A 225 9.92 -31.51 -8.41
C SER A 225 8.39 -31.40 -8.35
N ASP A 226 7.87 -30.42 -7.63
CA ASP A 226 6.41 -30.25 -7.48
C ASP A 226 5.76 -29.81 -8.80
N MET A 227 6.40 -28.90 -9.54
CA MET A 227 5.92 -28.49 -10.87
C MET A 227 6.01 -29.63 -11.91
N VAL A 228 7.03 -30.49 -11.82
CA VAL A 228 7.16 -31.66 -12.70
C VAL A 228 6.15 -32.73 -12.34
N GLU A 229 5.92 -33.01 -11.05
CA GLU A 229 4.89 -33.95 -10.60
C GLU A 229 3.48 -33.50 -11.02
N GLU A 230 3.17 -32.20 -10.87
CA GLU A 230 1.89 -31.64 -11.28
C GLU A 230 1.71 -31.63 -12.81
N ALA A 231 2.78 -31.37 -13.57
CA ALA A 231 2.75 -31.47 -15.04
C ALA A 231 2.59 -32.92 -15.53
N VAL A 232 3.25 -33.89 -14.89
CA VAL A 232 3.13 -35.33 -15.21
C VAL A 232 1.73 -35.84 -14.87
N ALA A 233 1.17 -35.45 -13.72
CA ALA A 233 -0.19 -35.82 -13.32
C ALA A 233 -1.24 -35.28 -14.30
N ASN A 234 -1.11 -34.02 -14.72
CA ASN A 234 -1.99 -33.41 -15.70
C ASN A 234 -1.86 -34.06 -17.09
N TYR A 235 -0.65 -34.41 -17.51
CA TYR A 235 -0.40 -35.10 -18.79
C TYR A 235 -0.95 -36.54 -18.78
N ALA A 236 -0.82 -37.25 -17.67
CA ALA A 236 -1.39 -38.60 -17.49
C ALA A 236 -2.93 -38.56 -17.52
N CYS A 237 -3.56 -37.57 -16.87
CA CYS A 237 -5.02 -37.37 -16.96
C CYS A 237 -5.46 -37.07 -18.40
N PHE A 238 -4.72 -36.25 -19.14
CA PHE A 238 -5.03 -35.95 -20.54
C PHE A 238 -4.94 -37.20 -21.42
N ILE A 239 -3.89 -38.01 -21.28
CA ILE A 239 -3.73 -39.26 -22.03
C ILE A 239 -4.86 -40.25 -21.70
N LEU A 240 -5.17 -40.43 -20.40
CA LEU A 240 -6.24 -41.34 -19.95
C LEU A 240 -7.61 -40.89 -20.47
N SER A 241 -7.91 -39.59 -20.45
CA SER A 241 -9.17 -39.06 -20.99
C SER A 241 -9.31 -39.28 -22.50
N ASN A 242 -8.22 -39.15 -23.26
CA ASN A 242 -8.21 -39.43 -24.70
C ASN A 242 -8.32 -40.93 -25.00
N ILE A 243 -7.71 -41.81 -24.21
CA ILE A 243 -7.86 -43.27 -24.36
C ILE A 243 -9.30 -43.70 -24.08
N VAL A 244 -9.93 -43.14 -23.03
CA VAL A 244 -11.35 -43.39 -22.71
C VAL A 244 -12.25 -42.89 -23.85
N TRP A 245 -11.98 -41.71 -24.39
CA TRP A 245 -12.71 -41.14 -25.53
C TRP A 245 -12.56 -41.99 -26.81
N LEU A 246 -11.34 -42.44 -27.12
CA LEU A 246 -11.06 -43.29 -28.29
C LEU A 246 -11.69 -44.69 -28.16
N LYS A 247 -11.77 -45.26 -26.95
CA LYS A 247 -12.52 -46.50 -26.68
C LYS A 247 -14.03 -46.28 -26.78
N GLY A 248 -14.54 -45.16 -26.26
CA GLY A 248 -15.97 -44.81 -26.32
C GLY A 248 -16.48 -44.61 -27.75
N ASN A 249 -15.60 -44.20 -28.67
CA ASN A 249 -15.92 -44.00 -30.09
C ASN A 249 -15.48 -45.15 -31.00
N GLY A 250 -15.11 -46.31 -30.44
CA GLY A 250 -14.80 -47.53 -31.21
C GLY A 250 -13.52 -47.48 -32.04
N VAL A 251 -12.61 -46.54 -31.77
CA VAL A 251 -11.37 -46.34 -32.55
C VAL A 251 -10.24 -47.27 -32.09
N MET A 252 -10.31 -47.79 -30.86
CA MET A 252 -9.29 -48.67 -30.26
C MET A 252 -9.90 -50.01 -29.84
N GLU A 253 -9.87 -50.99 -30.73
CA GLU A 253 -10.31 -52.37 -30.46
C GLU A 253 -9.08 -53.28 -30.19
N GLY A 254 -9.00 -53.88 -29.00
CA GLY A 254 -8.05 -54.97 -28.73
C GLY A 254 -7.20 -54.94 -27.46
N SER A 255 -7.14 -53.86 -26.67
CA SER A 255 -6.33 -53.86 -25.43
C SER A 255 -7.12 -54.26 -24.17
N LYS A 256 -6.81 -55.46 -23.66
CA LYS A 256 -7.28 -56.01 -22.37
C LYS A 256 -6.55 -55.32 -21.22
N ILE A 257 -7.09 -54.22 -20.70
CA ILE A 257 -6.72 -53.68 -19.39
C ILE A 257 -7.96 -53.83 -18.49
N PRO A 258 -7.90 -54.57 -17.38
CA PRO A 258 -9.07 -54.87 -16.56
C PRO A 258 -9.60 -53.61 -15.84
N PRO A 259 -10.93 -53.45 -15.68
CA PRO A 259 -11.54 -52.20 -15.17
C PRO A 259 -11.10 -51.80 -13.75
N ASN A 260 -10.70 -52.79 -12.93
CA ASN A 260 -10.44 -52.59 -11.51
C ASN A 260 -9.09 -51.92 -11.21
N SER A 261 -8.20 -51.75 -12.19
CA SER A 261 -6.92 -51.05 -11.99
C SER A 261 -7.01 -49.52 -12.10
N ILE A 262 -8.08 -48.99 -12.71
CA ILE A 262 -8.26 -47.55 -12.94
C ILE A 262 -8.94 -46.86 -11.74
N LEU A 263 -9.82 -47.58 -11.02
CA LEU A 263 -10.46 -47.07 -9.80
C LEU A 263 -9.49 -47.04 -8.61
N ALA A 264 -8.52 -47.96 -8.55
CA ALA A 264 -7.50 -47.98 -7.51
C ALA A 264 -6.57 -46.75 -7.59
N SER A 265 -6.24 -46.26 -8.79
CA SER A 265 -5.37 -45.09 -8.95
C SER A 265 -6.05 -43.76 -8.64
N LEU A 266 -7.38 -43.67 -8.76
CA LEU A 266 -8.14 -42.48 -8.35
C LEU A 266 -8.31 -42.39 -6.82
N GLN A 267 -8.42 -43.52 -6.11
CA GLN A 267 -8.50 -43.51 -4.63
C GLN A 267 -7.15 -43.23 -3.95
N VAL A 268 -6.02 -43.54 -4.59
CA VAL A 268 -4.67 -43.29 -4.05
C VAL A 268 -4.34 -41.78 -3.99
N SER A 269 -5.01 -40.94 -4.77
CA SER A 269 -4.85 -39.48 -4.72
C SER A 269 -5.31 -38.86 -3.40
N ASP A 270 -6.23 -39.50 -2.66
CA ASP A 270 -6.82 -38.92 -1.45
C ASP A 270 -6.14 -39.39 -0.15
N GLN A 271 -5.33 -40.46 -0.18
CA GLN A 271 -4.68 -41.01 1.02
C GLN A 271 -3.16 -40.86 1.09
N THR A 272 -2.49 -40.40 0.04
CA THR A 272 -1.02 -40.36 0.04
C THR A 272 -0.47 -38.99 0.47
N LYS A 273 -0.80 -38.59 1.71
CA LYS A 273 -0.01 -37.58 2.46
C LYS A 273 0.96 -38.21 3.47
N MET A 274 1.01 -39.53 3.57
CA MET A 274 2.07 -40.26 4.28
C MET A 274 2.36 -41.58 3.55
N GLN A 275 3.64 -41.96 3.50
CA GLN A 275 4.21 -43.23 3.03
C GLN A 275 4.71 -43.33 1.56
N ASN A 276 5.93 -42.80 1.36
CA ASN A 276 7.14 -43.48 0.87
C ASN A 276 7.20 -44.21 -0.49
N ARG A 277 8.16 -43.73 -1.30
CA ARG A 277 9.24 -44.47 -2.01
C ARG A 277 8.92 -45.92 -2.40
N LYS A 278 8.52 -46.18 -3.66
CA LYS A 278 8.97 -47.39 -4.40
C LYS A 278 8.61 -47.56 -5.89
N GLU A 279 8.06 -46.58 -6.61
CA GLU A 279 7.66 -46.82 -8.02
C GLU A 279 8.31 -45.86 -9.01
N ALA A 280 9.63 -45.98 -9.14
CA ALA A 280 10.37 -45.45 -10.28
C ALA A 280 10.80 -46.62 -11.16
N ASN A 281 9.89 -47.18 -11.98
CA ASN A 281 10.23 -48.22 -12.97
C ASN A 281 9.17 -48.43 -14.07
N THR A 282 8.55 -47.37 -14.61
CA THR A 282 7.52 -47.56 -15.66
C THR A 282 7.51 -46.53 -16.80
N PHE A 283 8.62 -45.85 -17.05
CA PHE A 283 8.75 -45.01 -18.26
C PHE A 283 10.03 -45.37 -19.03
N GLN A 284 9.98 -46.47 -19.77
CA GLN A 284 10.89 -46.74 -20.90
C GLN A 284 10.06 -46.65 -22.18
N GLY A 285 10.21 -45.58 -22.95
CA GLY A 285 9.56 -45.50 -24.27
C GLY A 285 9.33 -44.12 -24.88
N LEU A 286 10.11 -43.09 -24.55
CA LEU A 286 10.02 -41.79 -25.24
C LEU A 286 11.40 -41.35 -25.73
N ASP A 287 11.51 -41.14 -27.04
CA ASP A 287 12.74 -40.75 -27.75
C ASP A 287 13.25 -39.37 -27.28
N GLY A 288 14.55 -39.30 -26.97
CA GLY A 288 15.23 -38.15 -26.38
C GLY A 288 15.36 -36.93 -27.29
N GLY A 289 15.02 -37.04 -28.58
CA GLY A 289 14.94 -35.92 -29.52
C GLY A 289 13.70 -35.04 -29.31
N MET A 290 12.53 -35.65 -29.08
CA MET A 290 11.25 -34.94 -28.92
C MET A 290 11.17 -34.20 -27.58
N LEU A 291 11.73 -34.80 -26.53
CA LEU A 291 11.84 -34.20 -25.18
C LEU A 291 12.70 -32.91 -25.18
N ARG A 292 13.75 -32.84 -26.01
CA ARG A 292 14.61 -31.65 -26.09
C ARG A 292 13.94 -30.45 -26.77
N GLN A 293 13.14 -30.68 -27.80
CA GLN A 293 12.41 -29.60 -28.48
C GLN A 293 11.29 -29.02 -27.58
N ILE A 294 10.58 -29.87 -26.83
CA ILE A 294 9.52 -29.45 -25.92
C ILE A 294 10.08 -28.59 -24.77
N VAL A 295 11.20 -28.99 -24.16
CA VAL A 295 11.87 -28.20 -23.10
C VAL A 295 12.37 -26.84 -23.60
N THR A 296 12.83 -26.76 -24.86
CA THR A 296 13.34 -25.51 -25.45
C THR A 296 12.21 -24.52 -25.76
N ILE A 297 11.05 -25.01 -26.20
CA ILE A 297 9.88 -24.17 -26.48
C ILE A 297 9.27 -23.61 -25.17
N PHE A 298 9.22 -24.40 -24.09
CA PHE A 298 8.62 -23.95 -22.82
C PHE A 298 9.54 -23.06 -21.96
N SER A 299 10.86 -23.21 -22.06
CA SER A 299 11.82 -22.32 -21.37
C SER A 299 11.77 -20.87 -21.86
N SER A 300 11.38 -20.64 -23.13
CA SER A 300 11.23 -19.30 -23.69
C SER A 300 9.99 -18.53 -23.19
N ARG A 301 8.92 -19.24 -22.77
CA ARG A 301 7.67 -18.61 -22.29
C ARG A 301 7.66 -18.28 -20.80
N LEU A 302 8.41 -19.01 -19.96
CA LEU A 302 8.52 -18.69 -18.53
C LEU A 302 9.41 -17.46 -18.23
N CYS A 303 10.34 -17.12 -19.13
CA CYS A 303 11.20 -15.94 -18.94
C CYS A 303 10.42 -14.62 -19.06
N PHE A 304 9.32 -14.61 -19.82
CA PHE A 304 8.50 -13.42 -20.04
C PHE A 304 7.77 -12.93 -18.77
N HIS A 305 7.47 -13.84 -17.84
CA HIS A 305 6.77 -13.48 -16.61
C HIS A 305 7.70 -12.88 -15.53
N LYS A 306 9.00 -13.21 -15.56
CA LYS A 306 10.01 -12.57 -14.69
C LYS A 306 10.40 -11.16 -15.16
N TYR A 307 10.42 -10.91 -16.47
CA TYR A 307 10.78 -9.59 -17.02
C TYR A 307 9.74 -8.50 -16.71
N LEU A 308 8.45 -8.84 -16.64
CA LEU A 308 7.39 -7.88 -16.28
C LEU A 308 7.43 -7.44 -14.81
N TRP A 309 7.98 -8.26 -13.91
CA TRP A 309 8.12 -7.93 -12.50
C TRP A 309 9.33 -7.02 -12.23
N GLN A 310 10.36 -7.08 -13.07
CA GLN A 310 11.58 -6.28 -12.92
C GLN A 310 11.42 -4.83 -13.43
N TYR A 311 10.54 -4.59 -14.42
CA TYR A 311 10.23 -3.23 -14.90
C TYR A 311 9.32 -2.42 -13.96
N TYR A 312 8.57 -3.08 -13.07
CA TYR A 312 7.69 -2.38 -12.11
C TYR A 312 8.46 -1.70 -10.96
N ASN A 313 9.65 -2.19 -10.62
CA ASN A 313 10.52 -1.56 -9.61
C ASN A 313 11.19 -0.26 -10.10
N SER A 314 11.28 -0.04 -11.42
CA SER A 314 11.84 1.18 -11.98
C SER A 314 10.90 2.40 -11.79
N PHE A 315 9.59 2.18 -11.61
CA PHE A 315 8.64 3.26 -11.32
C PHE A 315 8.73 3.73 -9.86
N LEU A 316 9.07 2.83 -8.93
CA LEU A 316 9.25 3.12 -7.50
C LEU A 316 10.48 3.98 -7.20
N LEU A 317 11.54 3.88 -8.03
CA LEU A 317 12.74 4.72 -7.89
C LEU A 317 12.56 6.14 -8.45
N TRP A 318 11.58 6.36 -9.34
CA TRP A 318 11.27 7.71 -9.84
C TRP A 318 10.46 8.53 -8.81
N SER A 319 9.58 7.89 -8.03
CA SER A 319 8.74 8.55 -7.02
C SER A 319 9.44 8.97 -5.73
N ILE A 320 10.73 8.63 -5.55
CA ILE A 320 11.51 8.96 -4.34
C ILE A 320 12.43 10.18 -4.58
N SER A 321 12.44 10.75 -5.79
CA SER A 321 13.33 11.87 -6.17
C SER A 321 12.63 13.20 -6.47
N LEU A 322 11.42 13.45 -5.92
CA LEU A 322 10.72 14.74 -5.96
C LEU A 322 10.19 15.10 -4.57
#